data_AF-A0A8J5JX46-F1
#
_entry.id   AF-A0A8J5JX46-F1
#
_cell.length_a   1.000
_cell.length_b   1.000
_cell.length_c   1.000
_cell.angle_alpha   90.00
_cell.angle_beta   90.00
_cell.angle_gamma   90.00
#
_symmetry.space_group_name_H-M   'P 1'
#
loop_
_entity.id
_entity.type
_entity.pdbx_description
1 polymer ?
#
loop_
_entity_poly.entity_id
_entity_poly.type
_entity_poly.pdbx_seq_one_letter_code
_entity_poly.pdbx_strand_id
1 'polypeptide(L)'
;MNAVKHGYFKVIIRTVDTDVLVLAIAAFHLLNITELWVAFATGKCFTYLPVHEMAISLGPENCKALPFLHTFNGCDTVSSSAGWGKKTVWDVWKAFDEASLIFCALASTPSSVEDHLGILERFVVFHYDHASSAVVMNEARKQLFSPKGSCCNQLEHYKAPFR
;
A
#
# COMPACT_ATOMS: atom_id res chain seq x y z
N MET A 1 12.78 18.32 22.74
CA MET A 1 12.11 19.64 22.65
C MET A 1 10.83 19.43 21.86
N ASN A 2 9.64 19.70 22.41
CA ASN A 2 8.36 19.48 21.71
C ASN A 2 7.92 20.79 21.05
N ALA A 3 7.97 20.85 19.71
CA ALA A 3 7.66 22.05 18.94
C ALA A 3 6.21 22.53 19.13
N VAL A 4 5.27 21.59 19.33
CA VAL A 4 3.86 21.91 19.62
C VAL A 4 3.73 22.66 20.93
N LYS A 5 4.52 22.30 21.95
CA LYS A 5 4.55 23.03 23.24
C LYS A 5 5.07 24.47 23.13
N HIS A 6 5.68 24.82 22.00
CA HIS A 6 6.18 26.17 21.72
C HIS A 6 5.32 26.91 20.68
N GLY A 7 4.12 26.40 20.36
CA GLY A 7 3.17 27.05 19.47
C GLY A 7 3.39 26.81 17.97
N TYR A 8 4.28 25.87 17.61
CA TYR A 8 4.48 25.49 16.21
C TYR A 8 3.51 24.38 15.81
N PHE A 9 2.49 24.73 15.03
CA PHE A 9 1.45 23.80 14.57
C PHE A 9 1.55 23.45 13.08
N LYS A 10 2.44 24.14 12.35
CA LYS A 10 2.72 23.92 10.93
C LYS A 10 4.13 23.37 10.75
N VAL A 11 4.23 22.20 10.13
CA VAL A 11 5.48 21.49 9.89
C VAL A 11 5.62 21.20 8.40
N ILE A 12 6.84 21.40 7.88
CA ILE A 12 7.19 21.04 6.50
C ILE A 12 8.36 20.06 6.52
N ILE A 13 8.19 18.92 5.86
CA ILE A 13 9.23 17.91 5.65
C ILE A 13 9.70 18.01 4.20
N ARG A 14 11.01 18.19 3.97
CA ARG A 14 11.60 18.15 2.64
C ARG A 14 12.15 16.76 2.38
N THR A 15 11.66 16.09 1.33
CA THR A 15 12.14 14.76 0.95
C THR A 15 11.98 14.49 -0.54
N VAL A 16 12.72 13.53 -1.05
CA VAL A 16 12.51 12.92 -2.38
C VAL A 16 12.05 11.47 -2.27
N ASP A 17 12.03 10.95 -1.05
CA ASP A 17 11.78 9.56 -0.71
C ASP A 17 10.30 9.35 -0.36
N THR A 18 9.69 8.34 -0.99
CA THR A 18 8.28 7.97 -0.79
C THR A 18 8.05 7.39 0.59
N ASP A 19 9.05 6.72 1.17
CA ASP A 19 8.96 6.10 2.49
C ASP A 19 8.72 7.17 3.55
N VAL A 20 9.37 8.33 3.42
CA VAL A 20 9.16 9.48 4.30
C VAL A 20 7.75 10.06 4.16
N LEU A 21 7.17 10.08 2.95
CA LEU A 21 5.78 10.52 2.76
C LEU A 21 4.79 9.56 3.42
N VAL A 22 4.98 8.25 3.25
CA VAL A 22 4.16 7.21 3.88
C VAL A 22 4.22 7.32 5.41
N LEU A 23 5.43 7.47 5.96
CA LEU A 23 5.63 7.67 7.40
C LEU A 23 4.99 8.97 7.90
N ALA A 24 5.06 10.06 7.13
CA ALA A 24 4.42 11.33 7.49
C ALA A 24 2.89 11.20 7.58
N ILE A 25 2.27 10.50 6.64
CA ILE A 25 0.82 10.21 6.66
C ILE A 25 0.47 9.36 7.90
N ALA A 26 1.23 8.29 8.15
CA ALA A 26 0.99 7.39 9.26
C ALA A 26 1.13 8.08 10.63
N ALA A 27 2.10 8.99 10.76
CA ALA A 27 2.40 9.68 12.00
C ALA A 27 1.51 10.91 12.25
N PHE A 28 0.79 11.45 11.26
CA PHE A 28 0.08 12.73 11.37
C PHE A 28 -0.81 12.81 12.62
N HIS A 29 -1.65 11.80 12.83
CA HIS A 29 -2.58 11.73 13.97
C HIS A 29 -1.89 11.58 15.34
N LEU A 30 -0.58 11.29 15.36
CA LEU A 30 0.23 11.18 16.59
C LEU A 30 0.94 12.49 16.96
N LEU A 31 1.11 13.40 15.99
CA LEU A 31 2.00 14.55 16.13
C LEU A 31 1.33 15.77 16.79
N ASN A 32 0.02 15.76 17.03
CA ASN A 32 -0.74 16.89 17.60
C ASN A 32 -0.45 18.23 16.88
N ILE A 33 -0.33 18.20 15.55
CA ILE A 33 -0.10 19.35 14.67
C ILE A 33 -1.34 19.60 13.80
N THR A 34 -1.53 20.85 13.36
CA THR A 34 -2.67 21.22 12.50
C THR A 34 -2.35 21.05 11.03
N GLU A 35 -1.13 21.38 10.62
CA GLU A 35 -0.69 21.33 9.24
C GLU A 35 0.62 20.57 9.09
N LEU A 36 0.58 19.49 8.32
CA LEU A 36 1.76 18.78 7.86
C LEU A 36 1.84 18.86 6.34
N TRP A 37 2.98 19.32 5.84
CA TRP A 37 3.29 19.42 4.42
C TRP A 37 4.54 18.63 4.10
N VAL A 38 4.55 17.96 2.95
CA VAL A 38 5.76 17.34 2.41
C VAL A 38 6.15 18.07 1.13
N ALA A 39 7.29 18.74 1.17
CA ALA A 39 7.94 19.31 0.00
C ALA A 39 8.67 18.17 -0.73
N PHE A 40 8.01 17.60 -1.74
CA PHE A 40 8.39 16.35 -2.41
C PHE A 40 9.13 16.56 -3.73
N ALA A 41 9.94 15.59 -4.14
CA ALA A 41 10.68 15.54 -5.42
C ALA A 41 11.67 16.71 -5.66
N THR A 42 12.29 16.78 -6.84
CA THR A 42 13.30 17.80 -7.21
C THR A 42 13.02 18.45 -8.56
N GLY A 43 13.58 19.64 -8.78
CA GLY A 43 13.54 20.34 -10.07
C GLY A 43 12.11 20.64 -10.51
N LYS A 44 11.79 20.32 -11.76
CA LYS A 44 10.46 20.60 -12.36
C LYS A 44 9.31 19.77 -11.76
N CYS A 45 9.63 18.68 -11.06
CA CYS A 45 8.64 17.81 -10.42
C CYS A 45 8.41 18.18 -8.95
N PHE A 46 9.07 19.21 -8.44
CA PHE A 46 8.91 19.67 -7.07
C PHE A 46 7.46 20.07 -6.79
N THR A 47 6.90 19.56 -5.70
CA THR A 47 5.53 19.87 -5.27
C THR A 47 5.38 19.84 -3.77
N TYR A 48 4.39 20.56 -3.25
CA TYR A 48 3.99 20.49 -1.83
C TYR A 48 2.75 19.60 -1.71
N LEU A 49 2.88 18.54 -0.93
CA LEU A 49 1.82 17.58 -0.65
C LEU A 49 1.17 17.89 0.70
N PRO A 50 -0.16 18.14 0.77
CA PRO A 50 -0.87 18.40 2.01
C PRO A 50 -1.13 17.08 2.77
N VAL A 51 -0.16 16.63 3.57
CA VAL A 51 -0.27 15.38 4.32
C VAL A 51 -1.43 15.38 5.32
N HIS A 52 -1.72 16.53 5.93
CA HIS A 52 -2.86 16.68 6.83
C HIS A 52 -4.19 16.37 6.14
N GLU A 53 -4.43 16.88 4.92
CA GLU A 53 -5.64 16.56 4.14
C GLU A 53 -5.68 15.08 3.75
N MET A 54 -4.54 14.52 3.31
CA MET A 54 -4.42 13.11 2.96
C MET A 54 -4.75 12.20 4.16
N ALA A 55 -4.19 12.50 5.33
CA ALA A 55 -4.38 11.72 6.56
C ALA A 55 -5.80 11.85 7.11
N ILE A 56 -6.44 13.01 6.97
CA ILE A 56 -7.86 13.22 7.31
C ILE A 56 -8.74 12.41 6.37
N SER A 57 -8.51 12.49 5.05
CA SER A 57 -9.29 11.77 4.05
C SER A 57 -9.12 10.25 4.17
N LEU A 58 -7.93 9.78 4.54
CA LEU A 58 -7.63 8.35 4.66
C LEU A 58 -8.22 7.76 5.94
N GLY A 59 -8.33 8.57 7.00
CA GLY A 59 -8.78 8.14 8.32
C GLY A 59 -7.67 7.48 9.15
N PRO A 60 -7.80 7.47 10.48
CA PRO A 60 -6.71 7.11 11.39
C PRO A 60 -6.29 5.64 11.30
N GLU A 61 -7.21 4.71 11.01
CA GLU A 61 -6.89 3.29 10.87
C GLU A 61 -6.07 3.04 9.61
N ASN A 62 -6.57 3.50 8.45
CA ASN A 62 -5.83 3.34 7.20
C ASN A 62 -4.48 4.08 7.21
N CYS A 63 -4.36 5.22 7.91
CA CYS A 63 -3.05 5.84 8.15
C CYS A 63 -2.06 4.88 8.85
N LYS A 64 -2.53 4.13 9.85
CA LYS A 64 -1.70 3.13 10.58
C LYS A 64 -1.40 1.89 9.75
N ALA A 65 -2.33 1.46 8.88
CA ALA A 65 -2.14 0.33 7.98
C ALA A 65 -1.16 0.62 6.83
N LEU A 66 -1.07 1.88 6.40
CA LEU A 66 -0.35 2.28 5.19
C LEU A 66 1.13 1.84 5.15
N PRO A 67 1.93 1.95 6.23
CA PRO A 67 3.32 1.48 6.24
C PRO A 67 3.45 -0.02 5.96
N PHE A 68 2.52 -0.83 6.48
CA PHE A 68 2.52 -2.26 6.21
C PHE A 68 2.21 -2.53 4.74
N LEU A 69 1.17 -1.91 4.18
CA LEU A 69 0.84 -2.07 2.76
C LEU A 69 2.03 -1.70 1.85
N HIS A 70 2.68 -0.58 2.14
CA HIS A 70 3.84 -0.11 1.38
C HIS A 70 5.00 -1.11 1.42
N THR A 71 5.31 -1.64 2.61
CA THR A 71 6.34 -2.67 2.79
C THR A 71 5.93 -4.00 2.15
N PHE A 72 4.66 -4.38 2.23
CA PHE A 72 4.14 -5.64 1.71
C PHE A 72 4.21 -5.72 0.18
N ASN A 73 3.93 -4.61 -0.51
CA ASN A 73 4.01 -4.54 -1.96
C ASN A 73 5.45 -4.38 -2.51
N GLY A 74 6.32 -3.75 -1.74
CA GLY A 74 7.64 -3.32 -2.22
C GLY A 74 7.98 -1.90 -1.81
N CYS A 75 8.71 -1.74 -0.70
CA CYS A 75 9.52 -0.56 -0.40
C CYS A 75 10.98 -0.76 -0.86
N ASP A 76 11.88 0.16 -0.51
CA ASP A 76 13.30 0.08 -0.91
C ASP A 76 14.03 -1.19 -0.44
N THR A 77 13.55 -1.83 0.64
CA THR A 77 14.20 -3.01 1.24
C THR A 77 13.61 -4.35 0.81
N VAL A 78 12.51 -4.35 0.06
CA VAL A 78 11.83 -5.58 -0.37
C VAL A 78 11.54 -5.54 -1.88
N SER A 79 11.60 -6.69 -2.55
CA SER A 79 11.33 -6.73 -3.99
C SER A 79 9.90 -6.32 -4.30
N SER A 80 9.72 -5.48 -5.32
CA SER A 80 8.38 -5.13 -5.81
C SER A 80 7.69 -6.32 -6.47
N SER A 81 6.38 -6.44 -6.29
CA SER A 81 5.58 -7.44 -7.00
C SER A 81 5.63 -7.20 -8.54
N ALA A 82 6.28 -8.11 -9.26
CA ALA A 82 6.54 -7.94 -10.69
C ALA A 82 5.26 -7.87 -11.53
N GLY A 83 5.11 -6.81 -12.32
CA GLY A 83 3.94 -6.56 -13.16
C GLY A 83 2.85 -5.68 -12.51
N TRP A 84 3.06 -5.20 -11.28
CA TRP A 84 2.06 -4.45 -10.53
C TRP A 84 2.58 -3.07 -10.13
N GLY A 85 1.76 -2.04 -10.37
CA GLY A 85 2.06 -0.68 -9.94
C GLY A 85 1.45 -0.39 -8.57
N LYS A 86 2.01 0.61 -7.87
CA LYS A 86 1.49 1.13 -6.58
C LYS A 86 -0.01 1.47 -6.63
N LYS A 87 -0.50 1.94 -7.79
CA LYS A 87 -1.92 2.24 -8.01
C LYS A 87 -2.82 1.00 -7.96
N THR A 88 -2.39 -0.10 -8.58
CA THR A 88 -3.18 -1.34 -8.60
C THR A 88 -3.35 -1.89 -7.19
N VAL A 89 -2.26 -1.91 -6.42
CA VAL A 89 -2.25 -2.33 -5.01
C VAL A 89 -3.19 -1.46 -4.17
N TRP A 90 -3.16 -0.15 -4.39
CA TRP A 90 -4.05 0.80 -3.73
C TRP A 90 -5.53 0.55 -4.05
N ASP A 91 -5.85 0.27 -5.32
CA ASP A 91 -7.22 0.00 -5.74
C ASP A 91 -7.73 -1.34 -5.17
N VAL A 92 -6.88 -2.38 -5.10
CA VAL A 92 -7.18 -3.64 -4.42
C VAL A 92 -7.43 -3.42 -2.93
N TRP A 93 -6.57 -2.63 -2.26
CA TRP A 93 -6.73 -2.38 -0.83
C TRP A 93 -8.04 -1.67 -0.50
N LYS A 94 -8.44 -0.66 -1.28
CA LYS A 94 -9.75 0.00 -1.14
C LYS A 94 -10.95 -0.92 -1.39
N ALA A 95 -10.76 -2.03 -2.10
CA ALA A 95 -11.82 -2.98 -2.40
C ALA A 95 -11.89 -4.15 -1.39
N PHE A 96 -10.93 -4.23 -0.46
CA PHE A 96 -10.83 -5.31 0.52
C PHE A 96 -10.58 -4.76 1.93
N ASP A 97 -11.62 -4.15 2.50
CA ASP A 97 -11.58 -3.45 3.80
C ASP A 97 -11.10 -4.32 4.97
N GLU A 98 -11.35 -5.64 4.93
CA GLU A 98 -10.88 -6.59 5.96
C GLU A 98 -9.36 -6.58 6.11
N ALA A 99 -8.62 -6.26 5.05
CA ALA A 99 -7.17 -6.17 5.09
C ALA A 99 -6.67 -5.01 5.96
N SER A 100 -7.42 -3.91 6.07
CA SER A 100 -7.00 -2.73 6.84
C SER A 100 -6.79 -3.04 8.33
N LEU A 101 -7.65 -3.85 8.94
CA LEU A 101 -7.51 -4.25 10.34
C LEU A 101 -6.24 -5.08 10.56
N ILE A 102 -5.96 -6.02 9.65
CA ILE A 102 -4.78 -6.87 9.70
C ILE A 102 -3.51 -6.05 9.46
N PHE A 103 -3.53 -5.14 8.50
CA PHE A 103 -2.41 -4.24 8.24
C PHE A 103 -2.13 -3.32 9.42
N CYS A 104 -3.15 -2.82 10.12
CA CYS A 104 -2.96 -2.07 11.37
C CYS A 104 -2.28 -2.92 12.46
N ALA A 105 -2.73 -4.16 12.65
CA ALA A 105 -2.15 -5.07 13.63
C ALA A 105 -0.69 -5.38 13.30
N LEU A 106 -0.40 -5.68 12.03
CA LEU A 106 0.95 -6.00 11.55
C LEU A 106 1.90 -4.79 11.56
N ALA A 107 1.39 -3.58 11.27
CA ALA A 107 2.15 -2.34 11.41
C ALA A 107 2.58 -2.07 12.86
N SER A 108 1.94 -2.71 13.84
CA SER A 108 2.24 -2.57 15.27
C SER A 108 3.29 -3.59 15.76
N THR A 109 4.00 -4.28 14.85
CA THR A 109 5.05 -5.27 15.16
C THR A 109 4.60 -6.39 16.10
N PRO A 110 3.67 -7.26 15.67
CA PRO A 110 3.21 -8.38 16.49
C PRO A 110 4.28 -9.47 16.62
N SER A 111 4.14 -10.32 17.64
CA SER A 111 5.08 -11.43 17.91
C SER A 111 4.92 -12.62 16.95
N SER A 112 3.77 -12.76 16.28
CA SER A 112 3.53 -13.76 15.23
C SER A 112 2.69 -13.14 14.11
N VAL A 113 2.83 -13.69 12.91
CA VAL A 113 2.03 -13.34 11.72
C VAL A 113 1.14 -14.49 11.28
N GLU A 114 1.21 -15.65 11.93
CA GLU A 114 0.58 -16.90 11.50
C GLU A 114 -0.94 -16.78 11.39
N ASP A 115 -1.57 -16.13 12.37
CA ASP A 115 -3.02 -15.89 12.42
C ASP A 115 -3.51 -14.95 11.31
N HIS A 116 -2.59 -14.23 10.65
CA HIS A 116 -2.89 -13.25 9.61
C HIS A 116 -2.64 -13.79 8.21
N LEU A 117 -1.96 -14.92 8.07
CA LEU A 117 -1.53 -15.46 6.76
C LEU A 117 -2.71 -15.72 5.81
N GLY A 118 -3.85 -16.18 6.30
CA GLY A 118 -5.02 -16.45 5.45
C GLY A 118 -5.55 -15.19 4.76
N ILE A 119 -5.63 -14.07 5.49
CA ILE A 119 -6.08 -12.78 4.92
C ILE A 119 -5.00 -12.19 4.00
N LEU A 120 -3.72 -12.32 4.36
CA LEU A 120 -2.61 -11.91 3.49
C LEU A 120 -2.59 -12.70 2.18
N GLU A 121 -2.82 -14.00 2.25
CA GLU A 121 -2.91 -14.86 1.07
C GLU A 121 -4.12 -14.48 0.21
N ARG A 122 -5.28 -14.23 0.83
CA ARG A 122 -6.48 -13.75 0.12
C ARG A 122 -6.25 -12.39 -0.55
N PHE A 123 -5.55 -11.48 0.13
CA PHE A 123 -5.16 -10.19 -0.44
C PHE A 123 -4.28 -10.38 -1.69
N VAL A 124 -3.33 -11.32 -1.65
CA VAL A 124 -2.51 -11.69 -2.82
C VAL A 124 -3.35 -12.34 -3.92
N VAL A 125 -4.38 -13.13 -3.61
CA VAL A 125 -5.30 -13.65 -4.63
C VAL A 125 -6.05 -12.52 -5.33
N PHE A 126 -6.66 -11.61 -4.57
CA PHE A 126 -7.35 -10.44 -5.12
C PHE A 126 -6.41 -9.52 -5.89
N HIS A 127 -5.13 -9.52 -5.52
CA HIS A 127 -4.10 -8.96 -6.36
C HIS A 127 -4.18 -9.63 -7.73
N TYR A 128 -3.81 -10.92 -7.88
CA TYR A 128 -3.78 -11.59 -9.20
C TYR A 128 -5.08 -11.59 -10.00
N ASP A 129 -6.22 -11.80 -9.36
CA ASP A 129 -7.53 -11.81 -9.99
C ASP A 129 -8.59 -11.30 -9.01
N HIS A 130 -9.02 -10.05 -9.23
CA HIS A 130 -10.00 -9.38 -8.39
C HIS A 130 -11.38 -10.08 -8.40
N ALA A 131 -11.68 -10.88 -9.42
CA ALA A 131 -12.92 -11.65 -9.50
C ALA A 131 -12.79 -13.06 -8.91
N SER A 132 -11.59 -13.46 -8.45
CA SER A 132 -11.36 -14.81 -7.97
C SER A 132 -12.08 -15.07 -6.64
N SER A 133 -12.78 -16.19 -6.58
CA SER A 133 -13.35 -16.72 -5.35
C SER A 133 -12.35 -17.55 -4.54
N ALA A 134 -11.14 -17.83 -5.06
CA ALA A 134 -10.15 -18.67 -4.40
C ALA A 134 -9.59 -18.00 -3.12
N VAL A 135 -9.62 -18.71 -2.00
CA VAL A 135 -9.09 -18.17 -0.73
C VAL A 135 -7.58 -18.40 -0.61
N VAL A 136 -7.11 -19.48 -1.22
CA VAL A 136 -5.72 -19.93 -1.16
C VAL A 136 -5.04 -19.64 -2.49
N MET A 137 -3.83 -19.11 -2.45
CA MET A 137 -3.07 -18.69 -3.63
C MET A 137 -2.77 -19.86 -4.57
N ASN A 138 -2.53 -21.05 -4.03
CA ASN A 138 -2.30 -22.24 -4.87
C ASN A 138 -3.54 -22.63 -5.68
N GLU A 139 -4.75 -22.41 -5.15
CA GLU A 139 -5.99 -22.59 -5.89
C GLU A 139 -6.12 -21.53 -6.99
N ALA A 140 -5.89 -20.26 -6.66
CA ALA A 140 -5.90 -19.18 -7.65
C ALA A 140 -4.89 -19.41 -8.78
N ARG A 141 -3.66 -19.82 -8.45
CA ARG A 141 -2.63 -20.21 -9.42
C ARG A 141 -3.07 -21.36 -10.29
N LYS A 142 -3.68 -22.40 -9.70
CA LYS A 142 -4.22 -23.51 -10.48
C LYS A 142 -5.27 -23.01 -11.47
N GLN A 143 -6.16 -22.12 -11.10
CA GLN A 143 -7.18 -21.57 -12.00
C GLN A 143 -6.57 -20.70 -13.12
N LEU A 144 -5.55 -19.90 -12.81
CA LEU A 144 -4.89 -19.00 -13.76
C LEU A 144 -3.95 -19.73 -14.74
N PHE A 145 -3.24 -20.76 -14.27
CA PHE A 145 -2.17 -21.42 -15.02
C PHE A 145 -2.52 -22.85 -15.46
N SER A 146 -3.69 -23.39 -15.08
CA SER A 146 -4.19 -24.61 -15.73
C SER A 146 -4.66 -24.26 -17.14
N PRO A 147 -4.31 -25.07 -18.16
CA PRO A 147 -4.90 -24.93 -19.47
C PRO A 147 -6.42 -25.02 -19.34
N LYS A 148 -7.13 -23.93 -19.67
CA LYS A 148 -8.57 -24.05 -19.96
C LYS A 148 -8.67 -25.04 -21.11
N GLY A 149 -9.39 -26.14 -20.90
CA GLY A 149 -9.53 -27.21 -21.88
C GLY A 149 -9.71 -26.64 -23.29
N SER A 150 -8.91 -27.14 -24.21
CA SER A 150 -8.72 -26.63 -25.57
C SER A 150 -9.99 -26.10 -26.23
N CYS A 151 -10.13 -24.77 -26.23
CA CYS A 151 -10.68 -24.05 -27.37
C CYS A 151 -9.63 -23.02 -27.77
N CYS A 152 -8.93 -23.37 -28.84
CA CYS A 152 -8.05 -22.49 -29.60
C CYS A 152 -8.78 -21.17 -29.87
N ASN A 153 -8.08 -20.05 -29.71
CA ASN A 153 -8.47 -18.64 -29.95
C ASN A 153 -8.91 -17.84 -28.72
N GLN A 154 -7.97 -17.54 -27.83
CA GLN A 154 -7.89 -16.24 -27.12
C GLN A 154 -6.55 -16.11 -26.37
N LEU A 155 -5.44 -16.10 -27.12
CA LEU A 155 -4.11 -15.70 -26.61
C LEU A 155 -3.50 -14.64 -27.52
N GLU A 156 -4.22 -13.53 -27.74
CA GLU A 156 -3.69 -12.35 -28.46
C GLU A 156 -3.47 -11.12 -27.56
N HIS A 157 -3.74 -11.17 -26.24
CA HIS A 157 -3.66 -9.96 -25.40
C HIS A 157 -2.56 -9.92 -24.33
N TYR A 158 -1.65 -10.90 -24.27
CA TYR A 158 -0.42 -10.76 -23.47
C TYR A 158 0.82 -10.77 -24.38
N LYS A 159 1.03 -9.67 -25.10
CA LYS A 159 2.37 -9.29 -25.55
C LYS A 159 2.99 -8.41 -24.47
N ALA A 160 3.85 -9.00 -23.65
CA ALA A 160 4.78 -8.27 -22.81
C ALA A 160 5.78 -7.51 -23.70
N PRO A 161 6.03 -6.21 -23.50
CA PRO A 161 7.24 -5.59 -24.00
C PRO A 161 8.29 -5.68 -22.89
N PHE A 162 9.10 -6.74 -22.92
CA PHE A 162 10.46 -6.63 -22.40
C PHE A 162 11.31 -6.06 -23.53
N ARG A 163 11.65 -4.77 -23.42
CA ARG A 163 12.90 -4.23 -23.92
C ARG A 163 13.31 -3.03 -23.09
#